data_AF-A0A6A6DMN9-F1
#
_entry.id   AF-A0A6A6DMN9-F1
#
_cell.length_a   1.000
_cell.length_b   1.000
_cell.length_c   1.000
_cell.angle_alpha   90.00
_cell.angle_beta   90.00
_cell.angle_gamma   90.00
#
_symmetry.space_group_name_H-M   'P 1'
#
loop_
_entity.id
_entity.type
_entity.pdbx_description
1 polymer ?
#
loop_
_entity_poly.entity_id
_entity_poly.type
_entity_poly.pdbx_seq_one_letter_code
_entity_poly.pdbx_strand_id
1 'polypeptide(L)'
;MLIAQYGVPTIVFDLYVVVQDPASAAKLLLQSGWTFMQREQKIGNATLACMQYALSPPTQNSIRRAGELPGPTTTVLLRADDWNFDLEQHCSPATVIPPLAPLLDALIDSWLDSPDDNLMLRMHLGCMIAYLYDYAPELQQETFAVQLKKEHRQYHYDVRSGMSTGTAPFLNRQRHVREVSLRLKAQTQALLS
;
A
#
# COMPACT_ATOMS: atom_id res chain seq x y z
N MET A 1 6.36 4.45 -6.98
CA MET A 1 5.90 3.53 -5.93
C MET A 1 5.63 4.35 -4.68
N LEU A 2 4.47 4.17 -4.02
CA LEU A 2 3.97 5.01 -2.94
C LEU A 2 4.99 5.26 -1.80
N ILE A 3 5.85 4.27 -1.52
CA ILE A 3 6.84 4.35 -0.44
C ILE A 3 8.01 5.32 -0.71
N ALA A 4 8.22 5.76 -1.95
CA ALA A 4 9.28 6.71 -2.30
C ALA A 4 9.10 8.06 -1.58
N GLN A 5 7.87 8.44 -1.28
CA GLN A 5 7.55 9.68 -0.54
C GLN A 5 8.05 9.65 0.91
N TYR A 6 8.45 8.48 1.42
CA TYR A 6 8.94 8.26 2.78
C TYR A 6 10.45 8.03 2.85
N GLY A 7 11.20 8.51 1.84
CA GLY A 7 12.66 8.43 1.82
C GLY A 7 13.23 7.09 1.31
N VAL A 8 12.38 6.15 0.87
CA VAL A 8 12.86 4.89 0.29
C VAL A 8 13.50 5.15 -1.08
N PRO A 9 14.78 4.76 -1.31
CA PRO A 9 15.49 4.98 -2.57
C PRO A 9 15.00 4.02 -3.66
N THR A 10 13.83 4.32 -4.23
CA THR A 10 13.22 3.55 -5.33
C THR A 10 13.03 4.40 -6.58
N ILE A 11 13.06 3.75 -7.74
CA ILE A 11 12.72 4.38 -9.02
C ILE A 11 11.23 4.14 -9.28
N VAL A 12 10.53 5.19 -9.72
CA VAL A 12 9.10 5.14 -10.06
C VAL A 12 8.93 4.81 -11.54
N PHE A 13 8.62 3.55 -11.84
CA PHE A 13 8.28 3.13 -13.21
C PHE A 13 6.80 3.35 -13.52
N ASP A 14 5.94 2.90 -12.61
CA ASP A 14 4.49 3.07 -12.64
C ASP A 14 4.03 3.84 -11.39
N LEU A 15 3.02 4.70 -11.58
CA LEU A 15 2.32 5.38 -10.49
C LEU A 15 1.04 4.61 -10.14
N TYR A 16 0.97 4.04 -8.94
CA TYR A 16 -0.24 3.39 -8.46
C TYR A 16 -1.02 4.37 -7.58
N VAL A 17 -2.28 4.62 -7.92
CA VAL A 17 -3.16 5.56 -7.21
C VAL A 17 -4.35 4.79 -6.65
N VAL A 18 -4.53 4.88 -5.34
CA VAL A 18 -5.70 4.31 -4.66
C VAL A 18 -6.86 5.28 -4.81
N VAL A 19 -8.02 4.79 -5.25
CA VAL A 19 -9.25 5.56 -5.47
C VAL A 19 -10.47 4.77 -5.02
N GLN A 20 -11.57 5.46 -4.70
CA GLN A 20 -12.82 4.80 -4.29
C GLN A 20 -13.44 3.99 -5.44
N ASP A 21 -13.60 4.62 -6.61
CA ASP A 21 -14.11 3.98 -7.82
C ASP A 21 -13.15 4.18 -9.00
N PRO A 22 -12.35 3.16 -9.35
CA PRO A 22 -11.44 3.20 -10.48
C PRO A 22 -12.13 3.51 -11.81
N ALA A 23 -13.37 3.07 -12.02
CA ALA A 23 -14.08 3.30 -13.27
C ALA A 23 -14.45 4.78 -13.44
N SER A 24 -15.03 5.39 -12.40
CA SER A 24 -15.35 6.82 -12.40
C SER A 24 -14.10 7.69 -12.47
N ALA A 25 -13.05 7.35 -11.73
CA ALA A 25 -11.77 8.07 -11.78
C ALA A 25 -11.13 7.98 -13.17
N ALA A 26 -11.12 6.79 -13.80
CA ALA A 26 -10.64 6.63 -15.17
C ALA A 26 -11.43 7.50 -16.15
N LYS A 27 -12.76 7.53 -16.03
CA LYS A 27 -13.62 8.38 -16.88
C LYS A 27 -13.24 9.87 -16.78
N LEU A 28 -13.01 10.38 -15.57
CA LEU A 28 -12.60 11.77 -15.34
C LEU A 28 -11.22 12.07 -15.95
N LEU A 29 -10.27 11.14 -15.81
CA LEU A 29 -8.94 11.28 -16.39
C LEU A 29 -8.99 11.28 -17.93
N LEU A 30 -9.77 10.38 -18.52
CA LEU A 30 -9.99 10.33 -19.97
C LEU A 30 -10.59 11.63 -20.51
N GLN A 31 -11.57 12.21 -19.79
CA GLN A 31 -12.14 13.52 -20.13
C GLN A 31 -11.11 14.66 -20.04
N SER A 32 -10.06 14.47 -19.24
CA SER A 32 -8.96 15.42 -19.04
C SER A 32 -7.78 15.20 -20.00
N GLY A 33 -7.98 14.41 -21.07
CA GLY A 33 -6.97 14.17 -22.10
C GLY A 33 -5.98 13.04 -21.80
N TRP A 34 -6.20 12.25 -20.74
CA TRP A 34 -5.44 11.02 -20.52
C TRP A 34 -5.86 9.95 -21.52
N THR A 35 -4.99 8.97 -21.76
CA THR A 35 -5.26 7.86 -22.69
C THR A 35 -5.31 6.54 -21.96
N PHE A 36 -6.27 5.68 -22.30
CA PHE A 36 -6.36 4.33 -21.75
C PHE A 36 -5.20 3.46 -22.25
N MET A 37 -4.65 2.65 -21.35
CA MET A 37 -3.58 1.70 -21.62
C MET A 37 -4.09 0.29 -21.33
N GLN A 38 -4.10 -0.57 -22.34
CA GLN A 38 -4.35 -1.98 -22.10
C GLN A 38 -3.08 -2.61 -21.52
N ARG A 39 -3.17 -3.16 -20.31
CA ARG A 39 -2.08 -3.89 -19.65
C ARG A 39 -2.63 -5.09 -18.88
N GLU A 40 -1.73 -6.00 -18.55
CA GLU A 40 -2.01 -7.08 -17.61
C GLU A 40 -2.26 -6.52 -16.20
N GLN A 41 -3.17 -7.16 -15.48
CA GLN A 41 -3.56 -6.81 -14.11
C GLN A 41 -2.44 -7.24 -13.16
N LYS A 42 -1.43 -6.38 -12.98
CA LYS A 42 -0.20 -6.72 -12.29
C LYS A 42 0.35 -5.58 -11.44
N ILE A 43 0.94 -5.95 -10.30
CA ILE A 43 1.86 -5.09 -9.54
C ILE A 43 3.24 -5.72 -9.54
N GLY A 44 4.21 -5.05 -10.17
CA GLY A 44 5.47 -5.69 -10.55
C GLY A 44 5.21 -6.97 -11.37
N ASN A 45 5.69 -8.11 -10.86
CA ASN A 45 5.49 -9.44 -11.48
C ASN A 45 4.29 -10.22 -10.90
N ALA A 46 3.56 -9.67 -9.93
CA ALA A 46 2.44 -10.34 -9.30
C ALA A 46 1.16 -10.09 -10.10
N THR A 47 0.49 -11.18 -10.53
CA THR A 47 -0.84 -11.11 -11.12
C THR A 47 -1.90 -10.85 -10.05
N LEU A 48 -2.85 -9.99 -10.37
CA LEU A 48 -3.93 -9.58 -9.50
C LEU A 48 -5.27 -9.97 -10.12
N ALA A 49 -6.17 -10.48 -9.27
CA ALA A 49 -7.54 -10.80 -9.67
C ALA A 49 -8.45 -9.56 -9.69
N CYS A 50 -8.04 -8.49 -9.00
CA CYS A 50 -8.78 -7.24 -8.98
C CYS A 50 -8.62 -6.45 -10.28
N MET A 51 -9.65 -5.69 -10.63
CA MET A 51 -9.64 -4.82 -11.81
C MET A 51 -8.82 -3.56 -11.55
N GLN A 52 -7.94 -3.24 -12.50
CA GLN A 52 -7.13 -2.02 -12.52
C GLN A 52 -7.37 -1.27 -13.82
N TYR A 53 -7.33 0.06 -13.72
CA TYR A 53 -7.39 0.94 -14.88
C TYR A 53 -6.05 1.60 -15.08
N ALA A 54 -5.40 1.31 -16.19
CA ALA A 54 -4.13 1.89 -16.54
C ALA A 54 -4.33 3.01 -17.54
N LEU A 55 -3.76 4.18 -17.26
CA LEU A 55 -3.87 5.37 -18.06
C LEU A 55 -2.50 6.02 -18.23
N SER A 56 -2.22 6.56 -19.40
CA SER A 56 -1.06 7.40 -19.62
C SER A 56 -1.44 8.86 -19.44
N PRO A 57 -0.60 9.66 -18.73
CA PRO A 57 -0.82 11.09 -18.64
C PRO A 57 -0.74 11.72 -20.04
N PRO A 58 -1.49 12.81 -20.31
CA PRO A 58 -1.30 13.57 -21.52
C PRO A 58 0.16 13.99 -21.62
N THR A 59 0.77 13.78 -22.78
CA THR A 59 2.15 14.20 -23.05
C THR A 59 2.20 15.73 -22.89
N GLN A 60 2.68 16.23 -21.76
CA GLN A 60 3.10 17.63 -21.73
C GLN A 60 4.27 17.74 -22.72
N ASN A 61 4.16 18.68 -23.65
CA ASN A 61 5.26 19.10 -24.55
C ASN A 61 6.44 19.73 -23.78
N SER A 62 6.69 19.31 -22.54
CA SER A 62 7.91 19.64 -21.83
C SER A 62 9.04 18.87 -22.50
N ILE A 63 9.84 19.60 -23.26
CA ILE A 63 11.17 19.21 -23.72
C ILE A 63 11.88 18.51 -22.56
N ARG A 64 11.95 17.18 -22.59
CA ARG A 64 12.67 16.40 -21.57
C ARG A 64 14.13 16.82 -21.63
N ARG A 65 14.69 17.27 -20.51
CA ARG A 65 16.14 17.55 -20.49
C ARG A 65 16.89 16.23 -20.57
N ALA A 66 18.00 16.21 -21.30
CA ALA A 66 18.89 15.06 -21.31
C ALA A 66 19.33 14.73 -19.88
N GLY A 67 18.98 13.55 -19.38
CA GLY A 67 19.25 13.11 -18.00
C GLY A 67 18.04 13.08 -17.05
N GLU A 68 16.87 13.58 -17.45
CA GLU A 68 15.63 13.40 -16.66
C GLU A 68 15.15 11.95 -16.75
N LEU A 69 14.98 11.31 -15.59
CA LEU A 69 14.32 10.00 -15.48
C LEU A 69 12.93 10.10 -16.14
N PRO A 70 12.49 9.11 -16.93
CA PRO A 70 11.15 9.14 -17.50
C PRO A 70 10.15 9.23 -16.34
N GLY A 71 9.35 10.31 -16.30
CA GLY A 71 8.18 10.39 -15.43
C GLY A 71 7.28 9.16 -15.65
N PRO A 72 6.43 8.79 -14.68
CA PRO A 72 5.67 7.54 -14.72
C PRO A 72 4.95 7.43 -16.06
N THR A 73 5.34 6.43 -16.84
CA THR A 73 4.78 6.20 -18.18
C THR A 73 3.32 5.77 -18.10
N THR A 74 2.93 5.22 -16.95
CA THR A 74 1.59 4.71 -16.68
C THR A 74 1.16 5.08 -15.26
N THR A 75 -0.09 5.51 -15.13
CA THR A 75 -0.82 5.59 -13.86
C THR A 75 -1.82 4.44 -13.80
N VAL A 76 -1.78 3.67 -12.72
CA VAL A 76 -2.67 2.53 -12.49
C VAL A 76 -3.58 2.87 -11.32
N LEU A 77 -4.89 2.90 -11.58
CA LEU A 77 -5.90 3.12 -10.57
C LEU A 77 -6.24 1.81 -9.88
N LEU A 78 -6.18 1.82 -8.55
CA LEU A 78 -6.47 0.70 -7.66
C LEU A 78 -7.67 1.06 -6.81
N ARG A 79 -8.60 0.12 -6.59
CA ARG A 79 -9.72 0.33 -5.67
C ARG A 79 -9.23 0.31 -4.22
N ALA A 80 -9.69 1.24 -3.40
CA ALA A 80 -9.31 1.34 -1.99
C ALA A 80 -9.62 0.07 -1.18
N ASP A 81 -10.81 -0.50 -1.35
CA ASP A 81 -11.25 -1.69 -0.64
C ASP A 81 -10.37 -2.92 -0.92
N ASP A 82 -9.86 -3.07 -2.15
CA ASP A 82 -8.99 -4.19 -2.52
C ASP A 82 -7.62 -4.12 -1.83
N TRP A 83 -7.30 -2.96 -1.22
CA TRP A 83 -6.03 -2.67 -0.58
C TRP A 83 -6.18 -2.30 0.90
N ASN A 84 -7.31 -2.62 1.53
CA ASN A 84 -7.57 -2.40 2.96
C ASN A 84 -7.30 -0.96 3.43
N PHE A 85 -7.49 0.04 2.56
CA PHE A 85 -7.19 1.43 2.84
C PHE A 85 -8.46 2.28 2.88
N ASP A 86 -8.74 2.92 4.01
CA ASP A 86 -9.88 3.85 4.14
C ASP A 86 -9.49 5.22 3.58
N LEU A 87 -9.94 5.49 2.36
CA LEU A 87 -9.59 6.72 1.66
C LEU A 87 -10.32 7.94 2.21
N GLU A 88 -11.56 7.78 2.67
CA GLU A 88 -12.36 8.88 3.21
C GLU A 88 -11.83 9.35 4.57
N GLN A 89 -11.33 8.42 5.38
CA GLN A 89 -10.77 8.73 6.70
C GLN A 89 -9.38 9.38 6.62
N HIS A 90 -8.58 9.04 5.60
CA HIS A 90 -7.14 9.33 5.61
C HIS A 90 -6.66 10.29 4.52
N CYS A 91 -7.47 10.52 3.49
CA CYS A 91 -7.10 11.40 2.39
C CYS A 91 -8.07 12.58 2.28
N SER A 92 -7.55 13.72 1.84
CA SER A 92 -8.33 14.89 1.50
C SER A 92 -7.78 15.49 0.21
N PRO A 93 -8.49 16.42 -0.45
CA PRO A 93 -7.92 17.14 -1.60
C PRO A 93 -6.58 17.84 -1.30
N ALA A 94 -6.29 18.14 -0.02
CA ALA A 94 -5.02 18.72 0.43
C ALA A 94 -3.97 17.66 0.81
N THR A 95 -4.37 16.41 1.01
CA THR A 95 -3.52 15.31 1.49
C THR A 95 -3.56 14.17 0.48
N VAL A 96 -2.78 14.32 -0.59
CA VAL A 96 -2.70 13.33 -1.70
C VAL A 96 -1.76 12.17 -1.36
N ILE A 97 -0.82 12.40 -0.44
CA ILE A 97 0.07 11.36 0.09
C ILE A 97 -0.60 10.83 1.36
N PRO A 98 -0.94 9.53 1.43
CA PRO A 98 -1.57 8.97 2.63
C PRO A 98 -0.61 9.14 3.82
N PRO A 99 -1.07 9.28 5.07
CA PRO A 99 -0.17 9.27 6.22
C PRO A 99 0.48 7.89 6.45
N LEU A 100 1.67 7.86 7.06
CA LEU A 100 2.50 6.64 7.14
C LEU A 100 1.84 5.51 7.93
N ALA A 101 1.23 5.80 9.09
CA ALA A 101 0.62 4.78 9.93
C ALA A 101 -0.57 4.08 9.23
N PRO A 102 -1.57 4.79 8.69
CA PRO A 102 -2.63 4.18 7.88
C PRO A 102 -2.12 3.40 6.67
N LEU A 103 -1.09 3.92 5.98
CA LEU A 103 -0.47 3.19 4.88
C LEU A 103 0.14 1.88 5.36
N LEU A 104 0.92 1.91 6.44
CA LEU A 104 1.56 0.72 6.97
C LEU A 104 0.51 -0.29 7.46
N ASP A 105 -0.57 0.17 8.10
CA ASP A 105 -1.69 -0.69 8.50
C ASP A 105 -2.32 -1.39 7.29
N ALA A 106 -2.59 -0.66 6.20
CA ALA A 106 -3.15 -1.23 4.97
C ALA A 106 -2.20 -2.26 4.32
N LEU A 107 -0.89 -1.96 4.26
CA LEU A 107 0.11 -2.89 3.73
C LEU A 107 0.22 -4.15 4.57
N ILE A 108 0.21 -4.02 5.90
CA ILE A 108 0.22 -5.17 6.82
C ILE A 108 -1.04 -6.00 6.61
N ASP A 109 -2.23 -5.39 6.59
CA ASP A 109 -3.48 -6.11 6.36
C ASP A 109 -3.44 -6.86 5.01
N SER A 110 -3.11 -6.17 3.91
CA SER A 110 -2.99 -6.80 2.59
C SER A 110 -1.95 -7.93 2.55
N TRP A 111 -0.84 -7.81 3.29
CA TRP A 111 0.18 -8.86 3.38
C TRP A 111 -0.33 -10.07 4.17
N LEU A 112 -1.00 -9.84 5.30
CA LEU A 112 -1.61 -10.88 6.12
C LEU A 112 -2.76 -11.59 5.39
N ASP A 113 -3.55 -10.86 4.60
CA ASP A 113 -4.68 -11.39 3.83
C ASP A 113 -4.26 -12.01 2.48
N SER A 114 -2.98 -11.87 2.11
CA SER A 114 -2.49 -12.39 0.82
C SER A 114 -2.71 -13.91 0.68
N PRO A 115 -3.33 -14.38 -0.43
CA PRO A 115 -3.53 -15.80 -0.70
C PRO A 115 -2.21 -16.59 -0.65
N ASP A 116 -2.26 -17.84 -0.20
CA ASP A 116 -1.07 -18.69 -0.09
C ASP A 116 -0.45 -19.06 -1.44
N ASP A 117 -1.22 -19.02 -2.52
CA ASP A 117 -0.79 -19.28 -3.89
C ASP A 117 -0.22 -18.05 -4.61
N ASN A 118 -0.35 -16.83 -4.05
CA ASN A 118 0.18 -15.60 -4.64
C ASN A 118 1.49 -15.15 -3.97
N LEU A 119 2.52 -15.99 -4.06
CA LEU A 119 3.84 -15.71 -3.49
C LEU A 119 4.44 -14.39 -3.97
N MET A 120 4.25 -14.04 -5.25
CA MET A 120 4.83 -12.81 -5.82
C MET A 120 4.21 -11.54 -5.21
N LEU A 121 2.89 -11.49 -5.01
CA LEU A 121 2.24 -10.37 -4.34
C LEU A 121 2.74 -10.26 -2.90
N ARG A 122 2.79 -11.39 -2.20
CA ARG A 122 3.26 -11.44 -0.81
C ARG A 122 4.70 -10.95 -0.66
N MET A 123 5.60 -11.38 -1.55
CA MET A 123 6.98 -10.87 -1.58
C MET A 123 7.01 -9.37 -1.85
N HIS A 124 6.22 -8.90 -2.82
CA HIS A 124 6.18 -7.48 -3.16
C HIS A 124 5.72 -6.60 -1.99
N LEU A 125 4.63 -6.99 -1.32
CA LEU A 125 4.12 -6.32 -0.11
C LEU A 125 5.14 -6.38 1.04
N GLY A 126 5.73 -7.56 1.27
CA GLY A 126 6.77 -7.73 2.30
C GLY A 126 7.98 -6.85 2.05
N CYS A 127 8.44 -6.73 0.81
CA CYS A 127 9.51 -5.80 0.42
C CYS A 127 9.11 -4.33 0.66
N MET A 128 7.88 -3.93 0.33
CA MET A 128 7.43 -2.56 0.61
C MET A 128 7.48 -2.26 2.10
N ILE A 129 6.97 -3.17 2.94
CA ILE A 129 6.97 -3.03 4.40
C ILE A 129 8.42 -2.96 4.91
N ALA A 130 9.29 -3.90 4.51
CA ALA A 130 10.68 -3.93 4.94
C ALA A 130 11.41 -2.62 4.58
N TYR A 131 11.22 -2.13 3.36
CA TYR A 131 11.81 -0.85 2.96
C TYR A 131 11.28 0.34 3.75
N LEU A 132 9.99 0.38 4.10
CA LEU A 132 9.50 1.42 5.00
C LEU A 132 10.25 1.35 6.34
N TYR A 133 10.40 0.16 6.94
CA TYR A 133 11.14 0.00 8.19
C TYR A 133 12.63 0.37 8.09
N ASP A 134 13.27 0.14 6.94
CA ASP A 134 14.68 0.48 6.77
C ASP A 134 14.93 1.98 6.56
N TYR A 135 13.98 2.70 5.93
CA TYR A 135 14.22 4.07 5.44
C TYR A 135 13.35 5.16 6.09
N ALA A 136 12.15 4.85 6.59
CA ALA A 136 11.27 5.85 7.19
C ALA A 136 11.69 6.10 8.65
N PRO A 137 12.21 7.29 9.00
CA PRO A 137 12.73 7.56 10.35
C PRO A 137 11.64 7.55 11.41
N GLU A 138 10.38 7.85 11.05
CA GLU A 138 9.24 7.80 11.97
C GLU A 138 9.02 6.39 12.52
N LEU A 139 9.28 5.34 11.72
CA LEU A 139 9.15 3.95 12.17
C LEU A 139 10.22 3.54 13.18
N GLN A 140 11.27 4.34 13.36
CA GLN A 140 12.29 4.12 14.37
C GLN A 140 11.85 4.59 15.76
N GLN A 141 10.84 5.47 15.82
CA GLN A 141 10.39 6.07 17.07
C GLN A 141 9.57 5.07 17.90
N GLU A 142 9.87 4.95 19.18
CA GLU A 142 9.14 4.06 20.11
C GLU A 142 7.64 4.41 20.18
N THR A 143 7.31 5.70 20.01
CA THR A 143 5.95 6.21 20.04
C THR A 143 5.17 5.94 18.76
N PHE A 144 5.79 5.45 17.69
CA PHE A 144 5.08 5.23 16.43
C PHE A 144 4.00 4.15 16.57
N ALA A 145 4.26 3.10 17.35
CA ALA A 145 3.34 1.98 17.53
C ALA A 145 1.94 2.40 18.01
N VAL A 146 1.80 3.52 18.75
CA VAL A 146 0.49 3.97 19.22
C VAL A 146 -0.40 4.51 18.09
N GLN A 147 0.20 4.91 16.97
CA GLN A 147 -0.49 5.42 15.79
C GLN A 147 -1.07 4.30 14.92
N LEU A 148 -0.57 3.07 15.08
CA LEU A 148 -1.05 1.89 14.36
C LEU A 148 -2.33 1.32 14.98
N LYS A 149 -3.11 0.62 14.15
CA LYS A 149 -4.17 -0.28 14.62
C LYS A 149 -3.66 -1.18 15.73
N LYS A 150 -4.48 -1.40 16.76
CA LYS A 150 -4.09 -2.16 17.97
C LYS A 150 -3.58 -3.56 17.61
N GLU A 151 -4.24 -4.19 16.66
CA GLU A 151 -3.95 -5.51 16.11
C GLU A 151 -2.65 -5.60 15.31
N HIS A 152 -2.04 -4.47 14.92
CA HIS A 152 -0.75 -4.41 14.20
C HIS A 152 0.43 -3.98 15.07
N ARG A 153 0.18 -3.55 16.32
CA ARG A 153 1.27 -3.08 17.20
C ARG A 153 2.30 -4.17 17.48
N GLN A 154 1.85 -5.42 17.65
CA GLN A 154 2.78 -6.53 17.86
C GLN A 154 3.65 -6.80 16.62
N TYR A 155 3.10 -6.64 15.41
CA TYR A 155 3.88 -6.71 14.18
C TYR A 155 5.04 -5.71 14.25
N HIS A 156 4.73 -4.45 14.58
CA HIS A 156 5.75 -3.40 14.69
C HIS A 156 6.82 -3.73 15.73
N TYR A 157 6.44 -4.17 16.93
CA TYR A 157 7.41 -4.56 17.96
C TYR A 157 8.27 -5.75 17.53
N ASP A 158 7.68 -6.75 16.88
CA ASP A 158 8.42 -7.92 16.41
C ASP A 158 9.46 -7.51 15.34
N VAL A 159 9.09 -6.65 14.38
CA VAL A 159 10.05 -6.11 13.39
C VAL A 159 11.16 -5.30 14.08
N ARG A 160 10.81 -4.38 14.99
CA ARG A 160 11.78 -3.54 15.72
C ARG A 160 12.73 -4.33 16.60
N SER A 161 12.31 -5.50 17.09
CA SER A 161 13.16 -6.43 17.85
C SER A 161 14.19 -7.18 17.00
N GLY A 162 14.20 -6.98 15.67
CA GLY A 162 15.09 -7.66 14.74
C GLY A 162 14.62 -9.07 14.37
N MET A 163 13.34 -9.38 14.56
CA MET A 163 12.78 -10.66 14.12
C MET A 163 12.87 -10.79 12.60
N SER A 164 13.24 -11.99 12.12
CA SER A 164 13.28 -12.28 10.69
C SER A 164 11.88 -12.16 10.07
N THR A 165 11.66 -11.09 9.30
CA THR A 165 10.40 -10.81 8.61
C THR A 165 10.35 -11.45 7.22
N GLY A 166 9.17 -11.46 6.60
CA GLY A 166 9.00 -12.00 5.24
C GLY A 166 9.02 -13.52 5.12
N THR A 167 9.08 -14.25 6.23
CA THR A 167 9.05 -15.72 6.28
C THR A 167 7.64 -16.26 6.51
N ALA A 168 7.36 -17.48 6.04
CA ALA A 168 6.06 -18.13 6.30
C ALA A 168 5.75 -18.33 7.80
N PRO A 169 6.71 -18.74 8.66
CA PRO A 169 6.49 -18.78 10.11
C PRO A 169 6.13 -17.43 10.71
N PHE A 170 6.81 -16.36 10.28
CA PHE A 170 6.50 -15.00 10.73
C PHE A 170 5.08 -14.60 10.31
N LEU A 171 4.71 -14.83 9.05
CA LEU A 171 3.36 -14.58 8.54
C LEU A 171 2.28 -15.29 9.37
N ASN A 172 2.43 -16.60 9.59
CA ASN A 172 1.45 -17.39 10.33
C ASN A 172 1.33 -16.92 11.79
N ARG A 173 2.45 -16.55 12.43
CA ARG A 173 2.44 -15.96 13.76
C ARG A 173 1.66 -14.63 13.76
N GLN A 174 1.94 -13.73 12.83
CA GLN A 174 1.28 -12.42 12.79
C GLN A 174 -0.21 -12.53 12.47
N ARG A 175 -0.62 -13.46 11.60
CA ARG A 175 -2.03 -13.80 11.35
C ARG A 175 -2.73 -14.20 12.66
N HIS A 176 -2.13 -15.13 13.41
CA HIS A 176 -2.67 -15.58 14.69
C HIS A 176 -2.78 -14.45 15.72
N VAL A 177 -1.75 -13.61 15.84
CA VAL A 177 -1.76 -12.45 16.75
C VAL A 177 -2.88 -11.48 16.39
N ARG A 178 -3.05 -11.16 15.10
CA ARG A 178 -4.13 -10.28 14.63
C ARG A 178 -5.50 -10.87 14.97
N GLU A 179 -5.73 -12.15 14.69
CA GLU A 179 -6.99 -12.84 15.00
C GLU A 179 -7.34 -12.82 16.50
N VAL A 180 -6.37 -13.09 17.37
CA VAL A 180 -6.57 -13.02 18.82
C VAL A 180 -6.93 -11.60 19.25
N SER A 181 -6.23 -10.59 18.74
CA SER A 181 -6.52 -9.18 19.03
C SER A 181 -7.94 -8.78 18.61
N LEU A 182 -8.37 -9.19 17.41
CA LEU A 182 -9.72 -8.92 16.89
C LEU A 182 -10.81 -9.59 17.73
N ARG A 183 -10.62 -10.84 18.16
CA ARG A 183 -11.56 -11.54 19.05
C ARG A 183 -11.70 -10.85 20.40
N LEU A 184 -10.59 -10.44 21.01
CA LEU A 184 -10.60 -9.70 22.28
C LEU A 184 -11.33 -8.37 22.15
N LYS A 185 -11.15 -7.67 21.03
CA LYS A 185 -11.86 -6.41 20.72
C LYS A 185 -13.37 -6.65 20.63
N ALA A 186 -13.80 -7.67 19.90
CA ALA A 186 -15.22 -8.01 19.75
C ALA A 186 -15.87 -8.40 21.08
N GLN A 187 -15.20 -9.22 21.90
CA GLN A 187 -15.67 -9.59 23.24
C GLN A 187 -15.80 -8.38 24.17
N THR A 188 -14.83 -7.47 24.13
CA THR A 188 -14.88 -6.24 24.94
C THR A 188 -16.06 -5.36 24.52
N GLN A 189 -16.33 -5.24 23.22
CA GLN A 189 -17.47 -4.48 22.72
C GLN A 189 -18.81 -5.09 23.14
N ALA A 190 -18.93 -6.42 23.10
CA ALA A 190 -20.15 -7.12 23.51
C ALA A 190 -20.44 -7.03 25.02
N LEU A 191 -19.41 -6.84 25.86
CA LEU A 191 -19.57 -6.62 27.31
C LEU A 191 -19.99 -5.19 27.66
N LEU A 192 -19.83 -4.24 26.73
CA LEU A 192 -20.15 -2.82 26.92
C LEU A 192 -21.46 -2.40 26.23
N SER A 193 -22.12 -3.31 25.52
CA SER A 193 -23.42 -3.13 24.86
C SER A 193 -24.55 -3.78 25.64
#